data_AF-A0A9P2XFA0-F1
#
_entry.id   AF-A0A9P2XFA0-F1
#
_cell.length_a   1.000
_cell.length_b   1.000
_cell.length_c   1.000
_cell.angle_alpha   90.00
_cell.angle_beta   90.00
_cell.angle_gamma   90.00
#
_symmetry.space_group_name_H-M   'P 1'
#
loop_
_entity.id
_entity.type
_entity.pdbx_description
1 polymer ?
#
loop_
_entity_poly.entity_id
_entity_poly.type
_entity_poly.pdbx_seq_one_letter_code
_entity_poly.pdbx_strand_id
1 'polypeptide(L)'
;MSTDAARDKAIRIEAQEDLYFFTRYMFKERRGYKWMQNWHHLEICEALMKVYRGEIKRLIINVPPRYSKTEIAVINFMAWCFGKKPDCEFIHISYSAMLAANNAFQIRTLVQEEAYRKVFPELTLRDDSKAKDFWRTSQGGVCYATGTGG
;
A
#
# COMPACT_ATOMS: atom_id res chain seq x y z
N MET A 1 25.28 -15.25 -12.45
CA MET A 1 25.38 -14.04 -11.58
C MET A 1 24.86 -12.75 -12.21
N SER A 2 24.62 -12.66 -13.54
CA SER A 2 24.12 -11.42 -14.19
C SER A 2 22.57 -11.28 -14.24
N THR A 3 21.85 -12.41 -14.23
CA THR A 3 20.38 -12.44 -14.46
C THR A 3 19.55 -11.96 -13.27
N ASP A 4 19.98 -12.22 -12.03
CA ASP A 4 19.17 -11.88 -10.85
C ASP A 4 19.19 -10.38 -10.54
N ALA A 5 20.34 -9.71 -10.68
CA ALA A 5 20.43 -8.27 -10.49
C ALA A 5 19.61 -7.49 -11.54
N ALA A 6 19.62 -7.95 -12.80
CA ALA A 6 18.80 -7.37 -13.86
C ALA A 6 17.30 -7.56 -13.58
N ARG A 7 16.91 -8.74 -13.09
CA ARG A 7 15.53 -9.06 -12.69
C ARG A 7 15.06 -8.20 -11.52
N ASP A 8 15.87 -8.06 -10.47
CA ASP A 8 15.51 -7.25 -9.30
C ASP A 8 15.36 -5.77 -9.67
N LYS A 9 16.23 -5.27 -10.55
CA LYS A 9 16.10 -3.93 -11.11
C LYS A 9 14.80 -3.75 -11.89
N ALA A 10 14.45 -4.73 -12.73
CA ALA A 10 13.19 -4.69 -13.49
C ALA A 10 11.97 -4.71 -12.57
N ILE A 11 11.95 -5.60 -11.56
CA ILE A 11 10.87 -5.66 -10.56
C ILE A 11 10.74 -4.32 -9.84
N ARG A 12 11.86 -3.72 -9.42
CA ARG A 12 11.85 -2.42 -8.75
C ARG A 12 11.23 -1.34 -9.63
N ILE A 13 11.66 -1.22 -10.89
CA ILE A 13 11.15 -0.20 -11.81
C ILE A 13 9.65 -0.39 -12.01
N GLU A 14 9.22 -1.61 -12.35
CA GLU A 14 7.80 -1.88 -12.61
C GLU A 14 6.92 -1.67 -11.38
N ALA A 15 7.36 -2.14 -10.21
CA ALA A 15 6.62 -1.95 -8.96
C ALA A 15 6.57 -0.48 -8.51
N GLN A 16 7.54 0.34 -8.91
CA GLN A 16 7.52 1.78 -8.66
C GLN A 16 6.59 2.55 -9.61
N GLU A 17 6.30 2.04 -10.81
CA GLU A 17 5.47 2.76 -11.80
C GLU A 17 4.03 2.23 -11.89
N ASP A 18 3.83 0.93 -11.68
CA ASP A 18 2.53 0.26 -11.77
C ASP A 18 2.07 -0.28 -10.41
N LEU A 19 1.02 0.35 -9.86
CA LEU A 19 0.37 -0.06 -8.61
C LEU A 19 -0.18 -1.50 -8.66
N TYR A 20 -0.70 -1.94 -9.80
CA TYR A 20 -1.23 -3.28 -9.94
C TYR A 20 -0.10 -4.32 -9.98
N PHE A 21 1.00 -4.02 -10.67
CA PHE A 21 2.20 -4.84 -10.61
C PHE A 21 2.72 -4.94 -9.17
N PHE A 22 2.86 -3.80 -8.47
CA PHE A 22 3.24 -3.76 -7.06
C PHE A 22 2.32 -4.62 -6.19
N THR A 23 1.01 -4.51 -6.36
CA THR A 23 0.02 -5.30 -5.61
C THR A 23 0.22 -6.79 -5.82
N ARG A 24 0.41 -7.23 -7.07
CA ARG A 24 0.65 -8.65 -7.40
C ARG A 24 1.98 -9.15 -6.85
N TYR A 25 3.01 -8.32 -6.94
CA TYR A 25 4.34 -8.62 -6.42
C TYR A 25 4.30 -8.80 -4.89
N MET A 26 3.83 -7.78 -4.16
CA MET A 26 3.71 -7.83 -2.71
C MET A 26 2.78 -8.94 -2.22
N PHE A 27 1.70 -9.23 -2.94
CA PHE A 27 0.84 -10.35 -2.60
C PHE A 27 1.58 -11.68 -2.72
N LYS A 28 2.30 -11.90 -3.83
CA LYS A 28 3.05 -13.13 -4.05
C LYS A 28 4.13 -13.33 -2.99
N GLU A 29 4.89 -12.29 -2.67
CA GLU A 29 5.96 -12.36 -1.67
C GLU A 29 5.40 -12.63 -0.27
N ARG A 30 4.26 -12.02 0.11
CA ARG A 30 3.66 -12.23 1.44
C ARG A 30 2.87 -13.54 1.58
N ARG A 31 2.25 -14.02 0.50
CA ARG A 31 1.32 -15.17 0.54
C ARG A 31 1.89 -16.46 -0.03
N GLY A 32 2.96 -16.39 -0.81
CA GLY A 32 3.61 -17.55 -1.44
C GLY A 32 2.87 -18.11 -2.67
N TYR A 33 1.76 -17.52 -3.10
CA TYR A 33 1.03 -17.93 -4.29
C TYR A 33 0.63 -16.75 -5.18
N LYS A 34 0.31 -17.04 -6.44
CA LYS A 34 0.03 -16.01 -7.46
C LYS A 34 -1.32 -15.35 -7.21
N TRP A 35 -1.36 -14.03 -7.36
CA TRP A 35 -2.60 -13.26 -7.40
C TRP A 35 -3.48 -13.70 -8.56
N MET A 36 -4.75 -14.01 -8.28
CA MET A 36 -5.75 -14.30 -9.31
C MET A 36 -6.29 -12.99 -9.86
N GLN A 37 -5.92 -12.69 -11.10
CA GLN A 37 -6.33 -11.48 -11.79
C GLN A 37 -7.81 -11.51 -12.18
N ASN A 38 -8.44 -10.35 -12.08
CA ASN A 38 -9.79 -10.08 -12.58
C ASN A 38 -9.85 -8.64 -13.08
N TRP A 39 -10.79 -8.32 -13.97
CA TRP A 39 -10.87 -7.04 -14.68
C TRP A 39 -11.00 -5.85 -13.72
N HIS A 40 -11.80 -5.99 -12.67
CA HIS A 40 -12.08 -4.89 -11.73
C HIS A 40 -10.85 -4.49 -10.91
N HIS A 41 -9.84 -5.35 -10.78
CA HIS A 41 -8.59 -4.99 -10.12
C HIS A 41 -7.83 -3.92 -10.91
N LEU A 42 -7.85 -4.01 -12.24
CA LEU A 42 -7.21 -3.03 -13.12
C LEU A 42 -7.94 -1.69 -13.04
N GLU A 43 -9.27 -1.70 -13.13
CA GLU A 43 -10.12 -0.49 -13.02
C GLU A 43 -9.91 0.24 -11.69
N ILE A 44 -9.86 -0.50 -10.57
CA ILE A 44 -9.58 0.07 -9.25
C ILE A 44 -8.19 0.71 -9.22
N CYS A 45 -7.17 0.02 -9.73
CA CYS A 45 -5.80 0.54 -9.74
C CYS A 45 -5.69 1.80 -10.61
N GLU A 46 -6.32 1.81 -11.79
CA GLU A 46 -6.32 2.98 -12.67
C GLU A 46 -6.97 4.19 -11.99
N ALA A 47 -8.14 3.98 -11.36
CA ALA A 47 -8.83 5.04 -10.63
C ALA A 47 -7.99 5.60 -9.48
N LEU A 48 -7.30 4.72 -8.73
CA LEU A 48 -6.39 5.12 -7.65
C LEU A 48 -5.15 5.87 -8.18
N MET A 49 -4.62 5.48 -9.33
CA MET A 49 -3.51 6.19 -9.96
C MET A 49 -3.91 7.60 -10.43
N LYS A 50 -5.16 7.78 -10.90
CA LYS A 50 -5.73 9.12 -11.17
C LYS A 50 -5.87 9.95 -9.89
N VAL A 51 -6.16 9.33 -8.74
CA VAL A 51 -6.13 10.03 -7.43
C VAL A 51 -4.71 10.45 -7.07
N TYR A 52 -3.74 9.55 -7.20
CA TYR A 52 -2.33 9.87 -6.91
C TYR A 52 -1.79 11.01 -7.78
N ARG A 53 -2.18 11.06 -9.06
CA ARG A 53 -1.82 12.16 -9.98
C ARG A 53 -2.59 13.46 -9.74
N GLY A 54 -3.57 13.47 -8.83
CA GLY A 54 -4.40 14.63 -8.54
C GLY A 54 -5.49 14.92 -9.58
N GLU A 55 -5.66 14.05 -10.59
CA GLU A 55 -6.71 14.13 -11.60
C GLU A 55 -8.09 13.90 -10.97
N ILE A 56 -8.18 12.98 -10.00
CA ILE A 56 -9.38 12.72 -9.22
C ILE A 56 -9.13 13.13 -7.76
N LYS A 57 -9.85 14.14 -7.28
CA LYS A 57 -9.75 14.62 -5.89
C LYS A 57 -10.66 13.85 -4.93
N ARG A 58 -11.73 13.24 -5.45
CA ARG A 58 -12.75 12.52 -4.68
C ARG A 58 -13.17 11.27 -5.46
N LEU A 59 -12.83 10.10 -4.93
CA LEU A 59 -13.11 8.80 -5.54
C LEU A 59 -14.04 8.00 -4.64
N ILE A 60 -15.08 7.40 -5.22
CA ILE A 60 -15.94 6.42 -4.57
C ILE A 60 -15.79 5.09 -5.31
N ILE A 61 -15.46 4.03 -4.58
CA ILE A 61 -15.32 2.67 -5.13
C ILE A 61 -16.45 1.82 -4.57
N ASN A 62 -17.42 1.46 -5.40
CA ASN A 62 -18.54 0.59 -5.01
C ASN A 62 -18.36 -0.81 -5.59
N VAL A 63 -17.85 -1.74 -4.77
CA VAL A 63 -17.71 -3.16 -5.13
C VAL A 63 -18.08 -4.07 -3.95
N PRO A 64 -18.53 -5.31 -4.20
CA PRO A 64 -19.01 -6.19 -3.15
C PRO A 64 -17.91 -6.63 -2.16
N PRO A 65 -18.28 -7.18 -0.98
CA PRO A 65 -17.29 -7.72 -0.04
C PRO A 65 -16.54 -8.91 -0.66
N ARG A 66 -15.26 -9.08 -0.26
CA ARG A 66 -14.35 -10.12 -0.75
C ARG A 66 -13.85 -9.96 -2.20
N TYR A 67 -13.96 -8.77 -2.78
CA TYR A 67 -13.41 -8.43 -4.10
C TYR A 67 -12.06 -7.70 -4.02
N SER A 68 -11.26 -7.98 -2.98
CA SER A 68 -9.92 -7.43 -2.80
C SER A 68 -9.79 -5.90 -2.72
N LYS A 69 -10.91 -5.16 -2.62
CA LYS A 69 -10.90 -3.69 -2.54
C LYS A 69 -10.03 -3.14 -1.41
N THR A 70 -10.07 -3.75 -0.22
CA THR A 70 -9.30 -3.28 0.94
C THR A 70 -7.81 -3.57 0.75
N GLU A 71 -7.51 -4.73 0.17
CA GLU A 71 -6.15 -5.13 -0.16
C GLU A 71 -5.52 -4.14 -1.17
N ILE A 72 -6.25 -3.76 -2.22
CA ILE A 72 -5.74 -2.81 -3.22
C ILE A 72 -5.76 -1.37 -2.68
N ALA A 73 -6.94 -0.85 -2.34
CA ALA A 73 -7.15 0.59 -2.13
C ALA A 73 -6.68 1.10 -0.76
N VAL A 74 -6.56 0.23 0.24
CA VAL A 74 -6.10 0.62 1.58
C VAL A 74 -4.68 0.11 1.79
N ILE A 75 -4.46 -1.20 1.73
CA ILE A 75 -3.18 -1.78 2.12
C ILE A 75 -2.07 -1.45 1.12
N ASN A 76 -2.22 -1.89 -0.13
CA ASN A 76 -1.17 -1.73 -1.14
C ASN A 76 -1.06 -0.30 -1.64
N PHE A 77 -2.17 0.40 -1.87
CA PHE A 77 -2.15 1.79 -2.35
C PHE A 77 -1.48 2.74 -1.36
N MET A 78 -1.85 2.72 -0.07
CA MET A 78 -1.23 3.59 0.92
C MET A 78 0.27 3.27 1.06
N ALA A 79 0.64 1.99 1.11
CA ALA A 79 2.04 1.60 1.18
C ALA A 79 2.84 2.03 -0.05
N TRP A 80 2.28 1.90 -1.25
CA TRP A 80 2.91 2.35 -2.49
C TRP A 80 3.10 3.87 -2.49
N CYS A 81 2.08 4.62 -2.03
CA CYS A 81 2.18 6.07 -1.88
C CYS A 81 3.28 6.49 -0.92
N PHE A 82 3.41 5.84 0.26
CA PHE A 82 4.54 6.11 1.15
C PHE A 82 5.89 5.83 0.49
N GLY A 83 5.98 4.79 -0.36
CA GLY A 83 7.18 4.47 -1.10
C GLY A 83 7.58 5.55 -2.12
N LYS A 84 6.59 6.13 -2.82
CA LYS A 84 6.80 7.18 -3.83
C LYS A 84 6.91 8.58 -3.24
N LYS A 85 6.21 8.84 -2.14
CA LYS A 85 6.12 10.10 -1.40
C LYS A 85 6.20 9.82 0.11
N PRO A 86 7.43 9.65 0.64
CA PRO A 86 7.62 9.32 2.06
C PRO A 86 7.06 10.33 3.05
N ASP A 87 6.80 11.56 2.61
CA ASP A 87 6.22 12.66 3.37
C ASP A 87 4.68 12.74 3.30
N CYS A 88 4.02 11.81 2.58
CA CYS A 88 2.56 11.84 2.44
C CYS A 88 1.82 11.50 3.75
N GLU A 89 0.59 11.99 3.88
CA GLU A 89 -0.26 11.74 5.04
C GLU A 89 -1.54 11.01 4.64
N PHE A 90 -1.94 10.03 5.45
CA PHE A 90 -3.18 9.28 5.29
C PHE A 90 -3.96 9.20 6.60
N ILE A 91 -5.28 9.39 6.47
CA ILE A 91 -6.26 9.13 7.51
C ILE A 91 -7.16 7.99 7.05
N HIS A 92 -7.11 6.85 7.73
CA HIS A 92 -7.95 5.68 7.46
C HIS A 92 -9.06 5.56 8.49
N ILE A 93 -10.30 5.77 8.06
CA ILE A 93 -11.48 5.73 8.92
C ILE A 93 -12.31 4.48 8.60
N SER A 94 -12.75 3.80 9.64
CA SER A 94 -13.69 2.68 9.54
C SER A 94 -14.76 2.78 10.60
N TYR A 95 -15.89 2.11 10.42
CA TYR A 95 -16.89 1.96 11.48
C TYR A 95 -16.28 1.28 12.72
N SER A 96 -15.53 0.20 12.51
CA SER A 96 -14.82 -0.51 13.58
C SER A 96 -13.41 0.06 13.77
N ALA A 97 -13.12 0.57 14.97
CA ALA A 97 -11.78 1.01 15.36
C ALA A 97 -10.75 -0.12 15.26
N MET A 98 -11.13 -1.34 15.67
CA MET A 98 -10.26 -2.52 15.57
C MET A 98 -9.92 -2.84 14.11
N LEU A 99 -10.88 -2.74 13.19
CA LEU A 99 -10.63 -2.95 11.77
C LEU A 99 -9.71 -1.86 11.18
N ALA A 100 -9.91 -0.59 11.57
CA ALA A 100 -9.07 0.51 11.13
C ALA A 100 -7.62 0.32 11.59
N ALA A 101 -7.42 0.06 12.88
CA ALA A 101 -6.12 -0.18 13.48
C ALA A 101 -5.42 -1.41 12.87
N ASN A 102 -6.17 -2.48 12.59
CA ASN A 102 -5.62 -3.67 11.95
C ASN A 102 -5.12 -3.37 10.52
N ASN A 103 -5.85 -2.59 9.73
CA ASN A 103 -5.41 -2.21 8.38
C ASN A 103 -4.14 -1.33 8.44
N ALA A 104 -4.10 -0.34 9.33
CA ALA A 104 -2.91 0.50 9.52
C ALA A 104 -1.70 -0.31 9.97
N PHE A 105 -1.90 -1.28 10.86
CA PHE A 105 -0.87 -2.22 11.27
C PHE A 105 -0.38 -3.07 10.09
N GLN A 106 -1.28 -3.59 9.25
CA GLN A 106 -0.91 -4.36 8.07
C GLN A 106 -0.09 -3.55 7.06
N ILE A 107 -0.41 -2.27 6.86
CA ILE A 107 0.40 -1.36 6.03
C ILE A 107 1.78 -1.21 6.64
N ARG A 108 1.86 -0.95 7.95
CA ARG A 108 3.12 -0.82 8.68
C ARG A 108 3.99 -2.08 8.55
N THR A 109 3.40 -3.26 8.68
CA THR A 109 4.11 -4.53 8.49
C THR A 109 4.56 -4.68 7.04
N LEU A 110 3.69 -4.39 6.07
CA LEU A 110 4.03 -4.50 4.64
C LEU A 110 5.22 -3.61 4.27
N VAL A 111 5.30 -2.37 4.75
CA VAL A 111 6.43 -1.48 4.42
C VAL A 111 7.74 -1.91 5.09
N GLN A 112 7.69 -2.79 6.09
CA GLN A 112 8.86 -3.36 6.74
C GLN A 112 9.36 -4.66 6.06
N GLU A 113 8.59 -5.24 5.15
CA GLU A 113 8.95 -6.47 4.42
C GLU A 113 10.22 -6.26 3.57
N GLU A 114 11.03 -7.32 3.44
CA GLU A 114 12.24 -7.27 2.62
C GLU A 114 11.93 -6.97 1.15
N ALA A 115 10.87 -7.60 0.61
CA ALA A 115 10.38 -7.35 -0.75
C ALA A 115 10.00 -5.88 -0.96
N TYR A 116 9.37 -5.24 0.04
CA TYR A 116 9.03 -3.83 -0.04
C TYR A 116 10.29 -2.95 -0.07
N ARG A 117 11.26 -3.23 0.80
CA ARG A 117 12.54 -2.49 0.86
C ARG A 117 13.36 -2.61 -0.43
N LYS A 118 13.24 -3.73 -1.16
CA LYS A 118 13.83 -3.87 -2.50
C LYS A 118 13.23 -2.88 -3.51
N VAL A 119 11.94 -2.60 -3.39
CA VAL A 119 11.23 -1.63 -4.25
C VAL A 119 11.48 -0.20 -3.77
N PHE A 120 11.34 0.07 -2.48
CA PHE A 120 11.44 1.40 -1.86
C PHE A 120 12.50 1.42 -0.74
N PRO A 121 13.80 1.41 -1.05
CA PRO A 121 14.86 1.32 -0.05
C PRO A 121 15.01 2.58 0.80
N GLU A 122 14.48 3.71 0.33
CA GLU A 122 14.60 5.01 1.00
C GLU A 122 13.54 5.22 2.10
N LEU A 123 12.43 4.46 2.06
CA LEU A 123 11.40 4.60 3.06
C LEU A 123 11.87 4.00 4.39
N THR A 124 11.85 4.81 5.44
CA THR A 124 12.18 4.37 6.80
C THR A 124 11.08 4.83 7.76
N LEU A 125 10.79 4.00 8.75
CA LEU A 125 9.83 4.33 9.81
C LEU A 125 10.56 4.96 10.99
N ARG A 126 9.90 5.88 11.70
CA ARG A 126 10.46 6.42 12.95
C ARG A 126 10.43 5.37 14.07
N ASP A 127 11.51 5.30 14.83
CA ASP A 127 11.65 4.35 15.95
C ASP A 127 10.77 4.70 17.16
N ASP A 128 10.41 5.97 17.31
CA ASP A 128 9.53 6.47 18.38
C ASP A 128 8.03 6.27 18.09
N SER A 129 7.69 5.74 16.91
CA SER A 129 6.31 5.63 16.42
C SER A 129 5.92 4.16 16.19
N LYS A 130 5.51 3.49 17.28
CA LYS A 130 5.20 2.05 17.32
C LYS A 130 3.72 1.71 17.47
N ALA A 131 2.84 2.71 17.57
CA ALA A 131 1.42 2.43 17.70
C ALA A 131 0.85 1.79 16.42
N LYS A 132 -0.13 0.90 16.58
CA LYS A 132 -0.70 0.11 15.48
C LYS A 132 -1.56 0.97 14.56
N ASP A 133 -2.23 1.93 15.15
CA ASP A 133 -3.18 2.88 14.57
C ASP A 133 -2.55 4.23 14.23
N PHE A 134 -1.38 4.54 14.79
CA PHE A 134 -0.65 5.78 14.50
C PHE A 134 0.85 5.53 14.35
N TRP A 135 1.36 5.72 13.15
CA TRP A 135 2.80 5.62 12.90
C TRP A 135 3.28 6.65 11.88
N ARG A 136 4.59 6.93 11.91
CA ARG A 136 5.23 7.97 11.11
C ARG A 136 6.45 7.43 10.36
N THR A 137 6.69 7.99 9.18
CA THR A 137 7.94 7.81 8.43
C THR A 137 8.99 8.79 8.95
N SER A 138 10.27 8.48 8.75
CA SER A 138 11.37 9.39 9.11
C SER A 138 11.37 10.66 8.27
N GLN A 139 10.73 10.61 7.10
CA GLN A 139 10.60 11.73 6.16
C GLN A 139 9.40 12.63 6.47
N GLY A 140 8.64 12.36 7.53
CA GLY A 140 7.54 13.22 8.00
C GLY A 140 6.13 12.75 7.61
N GLY A 141 6.01 11.67 6.84
CA GLY A 141 4.72 11.09 6.50
C GLY A 141 4.03 10.45 7.70
N VAL A 142 2.70 10.38 7.62
CA VAL A 142 1.83 9.95 8.73
C VAL A 142 0.79 8.96 8.24
N CYS A 143 0.61 7.87 8.98
CA CYS A 143 -0.57 7.02 8.87
C CYS A 143 -1.32 7.07 10.20
N TYR A 144 -2.55 7.58 10.15
CA TYR A 144 -3.46 7.59 11.28
C TYR A 144 -4.72 6.80 10.94
N ALA A 145 -5.14 5.91 11.84
CA ALA A 145 -6.35 5.12 11.68
C ALA A 145 -7.24 5.24 12.91
N THR A 146 -8.53 5.41 12.68
CA THR A 146 -9.49 5.56 13.77
C THR A 146 -10.85 4.96 13.42
N GLY A 147 -11.60 4.61 14.46
CA GLY A 147 -13.00 4.25 14.36
C GLY A 147 -13.90 5.48 14.47
N THR A 148 -15.08 5.44 13.87
CA THR A 148 -16.07 6.53 14.08
C THR A 148 -16.73 6.50 15.45
N GLY A 149 -16.48 5.48 16.27
CA GLY A 149 -17.13 5.31 17.58
C GLY A 149 -18.61 5.03 17.40
N GLY A 150 -18.96 3.75 17.21
CA GLY A 150 -20.36 3.33 17.34
C GLY A 150 -20.86 3.51 18.77
#